data_AF-A0A9D6IRN7-F1
#
_entry.id   AF-A0A9D6IRN7-F1
#
_cell.length_a   1.000
_cell.length_b   1.000
_cell.length_c   1.000
_cell.angle_alpha   90.00
_cell.angle_beta   90.00
_cell.angle_gamma   90.00
#
_symmetry.space_group_name_H-M   'P 1'
#
loop_
_entity.id
_entity.type
_entity.pdbx_description
1 polymer ?
#
loop_
_entity_poly.entity_id
_entity_poly.type
_entity_poly.pdbx_seq_one_letter_code
_entity_poly.pdbx_strand_id
1 'polypeptide(L)'
;MVDFRYNIIYHWGDRGMQINNGVQANIIGNLFVRGPETPSERPILHEDRSDLGTRIYMADNTDSLLGTTQSALVDTRFRDVLADRPFGTPSVTPPSEPLETIIGEWGAQPWDEVDQRIISQLRKRSGVIGRRGEIVDSLDCKKCGGKSGLVPPPASGTPSPDADNDGIPNTRDPKPKTFSAWDDTNGDGWTDLEAYLNGLPLR
;
A
#
# COMPACT_ATOMS: atom_id res chain seq x y z
N MET A 1 4.98 -11.34 -16.15
CA MET A 1 6.18 -11.50 -15.30
C MET A 1 6.16 -10.39 -14.26
N VAL A 2 6.50 -10.70 -13.01
CA VAL A 2 6.53 -9.75 -11.90
C VAL A 2 7.97 -9.65 -11.39
N ASP A 3 8.48 -8.43 -11.22
CA ASP A 3 9.77 -8.16 -10.57
C ASP A 3 9.49 -7.38 -9.30
N PHE A 4 9.66 -8.03 -8.14
CA PHE A 4 9.31 -7.46 -6.84
C PHE A 4 10.54 -7.46 -5.94
N ARG A 5 11.19 -6.30 -5.83
CA ARG A 5 12.49 -6.18 -5.17
C ARG A 5 12.57 -5.03 -4.19
N TYR A 6 13.32 -5.23 -3.12
CA TYR A 6 13.67 -4.20 -2.13
C TYR A 6 12.47 -3.48 -1.54
N ASN A 7 11.41 -4.22 -1.20
CA ASN A 7 10.23 -3.68 -0.51
C ASN A 7 10.26 -4.02 0.98
N ILE A 8 9.58 -3.20 1.78
CA ILE A 8 9.24 -3.52 3.17
C ILE A 8 7.77 -3.93 3.20
N ILE A 9 7.50 -5.15 3.68
CA ILE A 9 6.15 -5.65 3.93
C ILE A 9 5.97 -5.70 5.43
N TYR A 10 5.18 -4.77 5.98
CA TYR A 10 4.96 -4.66 7.41
C TYR A 10 3.54 -5.05 7.79
N HIS A 11 3.42 -5.81 8.88
CA HIS A 11 2.18 -6.01 9.62
C HIS A 11 0.99 -6.45 8.74
N TRP A 12 1.12 -7.61 8.11
CA TRP A 12 0.03 -8.24 7.34
C TRP A 12 -0.91 -9.06 8.23
N GLY A 13 -2.17 -9.21 7.81
CA GLY A 13 -3.23 -9.87 8.59
C GLY A 13 -3.50 -11.33 8.23
N ASP A 14 -3.41 -11.71 6.95
CA ASP A 14 -3.47 -13.12 6.51
C ASP A 14 -2.18 -13.52 5.80
N ARG A 15 -1.82 -12.79 4.74
CA ARG A 15 -0.64 -13.06 3.90
C ARG A 15 0.09 -11.75 3.63
N GLY A 16 1.42 -11.78 3.65
CA GLY A 16 2.26 -10.66 3.22
C GLY A 16 2.44 -10.64 1.71
N MET A 17 2.36 -11.80 1.05
CA MET A 17 2.40 -11.95 -0.39
C MET A 17 1.68 -13.22 -0.83
N GLN A 18 1.01 -13.15 -1.98
CA GLN A 18 0.35 -14.30 -2.60
C GLN A 18 0.71 -14.37 -4.09
N ILE A 19 1.06 -15.56 -4.56
CA ILE A 19 1.50 -15.81 -5.95
C ILE A 19 0.74 -17.01 -6.50
N ASN A 20 -0.04 -16.81 -7.54
CA ASN A 20 -0.93 -17.83 -8.11
C ASN A 20 -0.92 -17.78 -9.65
N ASN A 21 -1.60 -18.74 -10.28
CA ASN A 21 -2.08 -18.67 -11.67
C ASN A 21 -1.00 -18.49 -12.76
N GLY A 22 0.09 -19.25 -12.71
CA GLY A 22 1.08 -19.29 -13.80
C GLY A 22 2.04 -18.11 -13.84
N VAL A 23 2.09 -17.32 -12.76
CA VAL A 23 2.98 -16.16 -12.67
C VAL A 23 4.45 -16.59 -12.68
N GLN A 24 5.26 -15.87 -13.46
CA GLN A 24 6.71 -15.84 -13.31
C GLN A 24 7.11 -14.64 -12.47
N ALA A 25 7.77 -14.86 -11.34
CA ALA A 25 8.13 -13.79 -10.41
C ALA A 25 9.59 -13.87 -9.94
N ASN A 26 10.25 -12.72 -9.92
CA ASN A 26 11.47 -12.49 -9.15
C ASN A 26 11.08 -11.81 -7.83
N ILE A 27 11.47 -12.38 -6.69
CA ILE A 27 11.22 -11.81 -5.36
C ILE A 27 12.58 -11.66 -4.69
N ILE A 28 13.13 -10.45 -4.67
CA ILE A 28 14.55 -10.26 -4.30
C ILE A 28 14.72 -9.17 -3.25
N GLY A 29 15.47 -9.43 -2.18
CA GLY A 29 15.89 -8.38 -1.25
C GLY A 29 14.76 -7.74 -0.44
N ASN A 30 13.60 -8.39 -0.31
CA ASN A 30 12.46 -7.83 0.42
C ASN A 30 12.56 -8.13 1.93
N LEU A 31 12.09 -7.18 2.75
CA LEU A 31 12.06 -7.26 4.21
C LEU A 31 10.62 -7.45 4.69
N PHE A 32 10.32 -8.61 5.26
CA PHE A 32 9.01 -8.97 5.82
C PHE A 32 8.98 -8.73 7.33
N VAL A 33 8.53 -7.56 7.78
CA VAL A 33 8.49 -7.23 9.21
C VAL A 33 7.15 -7.65 9.83
N ARG A 34 7.19 -8.67 10.69
CA ARG A 34 6.01 -9.09 11.46
C ARG A 34 5.59 -8.00 12.44
N GLY A 35 4.29 -7.68 12.47
CA GLY A 35 3.69 -6.82 13.49
C GLY A 35 2.94 -7.63 14.56
N PRO A 36 2.37 -6.97 15.58
CA PRO A 36 1.72 -7.63 16.73
C PRO A 36 0.59 -8.59 16.37
N GLU A 37 -0.11 -8.31 15.28
CA GLU A 37 -1.28 -9.09 14.82
C GLU A 37 -0.96 -9.90 13.56
N THR A 38 0.31 -9.96 13.18
CA THR A 38 0.74 -10.81 12.07
C THR A 38 0.66 -12.27 12.47
N PRO A 39 -0.01 -13.13 11.68
CA PRO A 39 -0.08 -14.56 11.95
C PRO A 39 1.31 -15.21 12.01
N SER A 40 1.45 -16.29 12.77
CA SER A 40 2.71 -17.05 12.89
C SER A 40 3.14 -17.75 11.58
N GLU A 41 2.20 -17.86 10.65
CA GLU A 41 2.32 -18.47 9.34
C GLU A 41 3.41 -17.78 8.50
N ARG A 42 3.82 -18.47 7.44
CA ARG A 42 4.83 -17.97 6.52
C ARG A 42 4.23 -16.82 5.68
N PRO A 43 4.94 -15.69 5.51
CA PRO A 43 4.39 -14.49 4.87
C PRO A 43 4.00 -14.68 3.41
N ILE A 44 4.72 -15.54 2.69
CA ILE A 44 4.56 -15.73 1.25
C ILE A 44 3.85 -17.06 1.03
N LEU A 45 2.64 -16.98 0.46
CA LEU A 45 1.87 -18.16 0.10
C LEU A 45 1.81 -18.35 -1.41
N HIS A 46 1.88 -19.61 -1.82
CA HIS A 46 1.57 -20.08 -3.15
C HIS A 46 0.40 -21.04 -3.02
N GLU A 47 -0.71 -20.75 -3.69
CA GLU A 47 -1.75 -21.74 -3.87
C GLU A 47 -1.36 -22.58 -5.07
N ASP A 48 -1.09 -23.86 -4.79
CA ASP A 48 -0.58 -24.81 -5.77
C ASP A 48 -1.58 -24.96 -6.92
N ARG A 49 -1.22 -24.32 -8.01
CA ARG A 49 -1.74 -24.51 -9.37
C ARG A 49 -0.53 -24.70 -10.28
N SER A 50 0.33 -25.63 -9.90
CA SER A 50 1.52 -26.04 -10.67
C SER A 50 1.17 -26.44 -12.11
N ASP A 51 -0.08 -26.85 -12.36
CA ASP A 51 -0.66 -27.05 -13.70
C ASP A 51 -0.58 -25.82 -14.62
N LEU A 52 -0.49 -24.62 -14.04
CA LEU A 52 -0.47 -23.36 -14.79
C LEU A 52 0.95 -22.81 -15.05
N GLY A 53 1.99 -23.52 -14.61
CA GLY A 53 3.39 -23.17 -14.93
C GLY A 53 3.97 -22.02 -14.11
N THR A 54 3.52 -21.83 -12.87
CA THR A 54 4.08 -20.83 -11.94
C THR A 54 5.57 -21.10 -11.72
N ARG A 55 6.42 -20.05 -11.81
CA ARG A 55 7.86 -20.17 -11.54
C ARG A 55 8.37 -18.95 -10.77
N ILE A 56 9.10 -19.18 -9.69
CA ILE A 56 9.48 -18.12 -8.76
C ILE A 56 10.98 -18.20 -8.50
N TYR A 57 11.69 -17.11 -8.79
CA TYR A 57 13.06 -16.93 -8.33
C TYR A 57 13.04 -16.09 -7.06
N MET A 58 13.80 -16.52 -6.05
CA MET A 58 13.89 -15.82 -4.78
C MET A 58 15.35 -15.68 -4.36
N ALA A 59 15.73 -14.48 -3.91
CA ALA A 59 17.05 -14.22 -3.34
C ALA A 59 16.98 -13.13 -2.24
N ASP A 60 17.84 -13.21 -1.22
CA ASP A 60 18.08 -12.14 -0.24
C ASP A 60 16.86 -11.59 0.52
N ASN A 61 15.76 -12.33 0.59
CA ASN A 61 14.59 -11.93 1.37
C ASN A 61 14.76 -12.32 2.85
N THR A 62 14.24 -11.51 3.79
CA THR A 62 14.35 -11.77 5.24
C THR A 62 13.05 -11.41 5.99
N ASP A 63 12.68 -12.13 7.06
CA ASP A 63 11.54 -11.78 7.95
C ASP A 63 11.92 -11.04 9.23
N SER A 64 13.21 -10.84 9.43
CA SER A 64 13.73 -10.14 10.58
C SER A 64 14.89 -9.26 10.14
N LEU A 65 15.10 -8.19 10.90
CA LEU A 65 16.30 -7.37 10.77
C LEU A 65 17.59 -8.18 11.06
N LEU A 66 17.47 -9.43 11.56
CA LEU A 66 18.56 -10.27 12.04
C LEU A 66 18.74 -11.58 11.25
N GLY A 67 18.09 -11.72 10.09
CA GLY A 67 18.36 -12.77 9.11
C GLY A 67 17.67 -14.11 9.40
N THR A 68 16.57 -14.36 8.70
CA THR A 68 16.05 -15.73 8.50
C THR A 68 16.44 -16.26 7.14
N THR A 69 16.51 -17.58 7.02
CA THR A 69 16.68 -18.24 5.72
C THR A 69 15.42 -18.06 4.87
N GLN A 70 15.60 -17.84 3.57
CA GLN A 70 14.51 -17.66 2.61
C GLN A 70 13.44 -18.78 2.65
N SER A 71 13.84 -20.01 3.02
CA SER A 71 12.94 -21.14 3.23
C SER A 71 11.93 -20.97 4.37
N ALA A 72 12.20 -20.08 5.33
CA ALA A 72 11.28 -19.75 6.41
C ALA A 72 10.13 -18.82 5.93
N LEU A 73 10.30 -18.16 4.77
CA LEU A 73 9.34 -17.20 4.23
C LEU A 73 8.21 -17.83 3.43
N VAL A 74 8.44 -19.03 2.89
CA VAL A 74 7.57 -19.73 1.95
C VAL A 74 7.22 -21.11 2.47
N ASP A 75 6.02 -21.62 2.23
CA ASP A 75 5.65 -23.00 2.60
C ASP A 75 6.38 -24.07 1.77
N THR A 76 6.27 -25.35 2.15
CA THR A 76 6.99 -26.45 1.46
C THR A 76 6.57 -26.68 0.02
N ARG A 77 5.37 -26.24 -0.39
CA ARG A 77 4.83 -26.38 -1.75
C ARG A 77 5.57 -25.49 -2.75
N PHE A 78 6.35 -24.51 -2.28
CA PHE A 78 7.17 -23.67 -3.15
C PHE A 78 8.31 -24.44 -3.82
N ARG A 79 8.76 -25.57 -3.25
CA ARG A 79 9.92 -26.30 -3.76
C ARG A 79 9.81 -26.64 -5.24
N ASP A 80 8.61 -26.96 -5.72
CA ASP A 80 8.38 -27.42 -7.10
C ASP A 80 8.27 -26.26 -8.11
N VAL A 81 8.08 -25.03 -7.62
CA VAL A 81 7.96 -23.82 -8.46
C VAL A 81 9.19 -22.92 -8.38
N LEU A 82 10.15 -23.21 -7.52
CA LEU A 82 11.39 -22.44 -7.43
C LEU A 82 12.20 -22.57 -8.72
N ALA A 83 12.66 -21.44 -9.23
CA ALA A 83 13.60 -21.35 -10.34
C ALA A 83 15.02 -21.15 -9.80
N ASP A 84 16.01 -21.74 -10.49
CA ASP A 84 17.42 -21.64 -10.10
C ASP A 84 18.06 -20.29 -10.47
N ARG A 85 17.42 -19.53 -11.37
CA ARG A 85 17.93 -18.27 -11.93
C ARG A 85 16.82 -17.23 -12.02
N PRO A 86 17.16 -15.93 -11.91
CA PRO A 86 16.20 -14.86 -12.08
C PRO A 86 15.67 -14.81 -13.51
N PHE A 87 14.42 -14.38 -13.66
CA PHE A 87 13.83 -14.03 -14.95
C PHE A 87 14.39 -12.71 -15.46
N GLY A 88 14.42 -12.52 -16.78
CA GLY A 88 15.02 -11.33 -17.40
C GLY A 88 14.28 -10.05 -17.07
N THR A 89 14.90 -9.15 -16.30
CA THR A 89 14.36 -7.83 -15.94
C THR A 89 15.45 -6.76 -16.09
N PRO A 90 15.09 -5.48 -16.21
CA PRO A 90 16.08 -4.39 -16.17
C PRO A 90 16.94 -4.46 -14.91
N SER A 91 18.21 -4.04 -15.02
CA SER A 91 19.11 -3.98 -13.87
C SER A 91 18.60 -2.97 -12.83
N VAL A 92 18.61 -3.40 -11.57
CA VAL A 92 18.26 -2.56 -10.42
C VAL A 92 19.45 -2.52 -9.48
N THR A 93 19.85 -1.31 -9.07
CA THR A 93 20.91 -1.13 -8.07
C THR A 93 20.35 -1.45 -6.68
N PRO A 94 20.93 -2.40 -5.91
CA PRO A 94 20.49 -2.66 -4.55
C PRO A 94 20.70 -1.43 -3.65
N PRO A 95 19.78 -1.12 -2.73
CA PRO A 95 20.00 -0.07 -1.73
C PRO A 95 21.12 -0.46 -0.76
N SER A 96 21.94 0.50 -0.33
CA SER A 96 23.06 0.27 0.59
C SER A 96 22.62 -0.09 2.01
N GLU A 97 21.48 0.42 2.46
CA GLU A 97 20.78 -0.04 3.66
C GLU A 97 19.28 -0.20 3.36
N PRO A 98 18.69 -1.40 3.52
CA PRO A 98 17.30 -1.61 3.14
C PRO A 98 16.35 -0.72 3.94
N LEU A 99 16.50 -0.63 5.26
CA LEU A 99 15.46 -0.02 6.09
C LEU A 99 15.41 1.51 5.96
N GLU A 100 16.52 2.22 6.19
CA GLU A 100 16.50 3.68 6.25
C GLU A 100 16.46 4.33 4.85
N THR A 101 17.05 3.69 3.83
CA THR A 101 16.91 4.16 2.43
C THR A 101 15.48 3.99 1.93
N ILE A 102 14.82 2.87 2.27
CA ILE A 102 13.43 2.64 1.85
C ILE A 102 12.46 3.54 2.61
N ILE A 103 12.71 3.83 3.88
CA ILE A 103 11.81 4.73 4.62
C ILE A 103 11.95 6.17 4.13
N GLY A 104 13.18 6.64 3.85
CA GLY A 104 13.49 8.05 3.57
C GLY A 104 12.91 8.67 2.29
N GLU A 105 12.67 7.86 1.26
CA GLU A 105 12.46 8.36 -0.11
C GLU A 105 11.10 7.95 -0.71
N TRP A 106 10.24 7.31 0.07
CA TRP A 106 9.06 6.60 -0.46
C TRP A 106 7.76 7.31 -0.08
N GLY A 107 6.77 7.21 -0.96
CA GLY A 107 5.47 7.85 -0.81
C GLY A 107 5.44 9.32 -1.24
N ALA A 108 4.25 9.90 -1.26
CA ALA A 108 4.06 11.31 -1.57
C ALA A 108 4.64 12.17 -0.44
N GLN A 109 5.32 13.26 -0.80
CA GLN A 109 5.85 14.23 0.16
C GLN A 109 5.14 15.59 0.00
N PRO A 110 5.06 16.42 1.06
CA PRO A 110 5.58 16.18 2.40
C PRO A 110 4.77 15.12 3.17
N TRP A 111 5.46 14.36 4.01
CA TRP A 111 4.80 13.37 4.87
C TRP A 111 3.95 14.03 5.93
N ASP A 112 2.75 13.49 6.11
CA ASP A 112 1.80 13.95 7.10
C ASP A 112 1.86 13.12 8.41
N GLU A 113 0.90 13.34 9.30
CA GLU A 113 0.81 12.61 10.56
C GLU A 113 0.48 11.11 10.39
N VAL A 114 -0.16 10.72 9.27
CA VAL A 114 -0.45 9.33 8.93
C VAL A 114 0.83 8.60 8.54
N ASP A 115 1.65 9.21 7.68
CA ASP A 115 2.95 8.66 7.28
C ASP A 115 3.87 8.48 8.49
N GLN A 116 3.99 9.53 9.31
CA GLN A 116 4.81 9.49 10.53
C GLN A 116 4.35 8.41 11.51
N ARG A 117 3.04 8.21 11.63
CA ARG A 117 2.46 7.14 12.46
C ARG A 117 2.86 5.77 11.94
N ILE A 118 2.72 5.51 10.64
CA ILE A 118 3.06 4.21 10.01
C ILE A 118 4.56 3.92 10.18
N ILE A 119 5.42 4.91 9.94
CA ILE A 119 6.88 4.79 10.15
C ILE A 119 7.20 4.49 11.62
N SER A 120 6.53 5.17 12.57
CA SER A 120 6.68 4.91 14.00
C SER A 120 6.26 3.48 14.37
N GLN A 121 5.12 3.01 13.84
CA GLN A 121 4.61 1.67 14.07
C GLN A 121 5.53 0.60 13.49
N LEU A 122 6.06 0.79 12.28
CA LEU A 122 7.07 -0.07 11.68
C LEU A 122 8.30 -0.20 12.57
N ARG A 123 8.88 0.94 12.99
CA ARG A 123 10.10 0.99 13.84
C ARG A 123 9.88 0.33 15.20
N LYS A 124 8.71 0.56 15.83
CA LYS A 124 8.37 0.02 17.16
C LYS A 124 7.73 -1.36 17.11
N ARG A 125 7.39 -1.86 15.93
CA ARG A 125 6.58 -3.06 15.69
C ARG A 125 5.28 -3.04 16.51
N SER A 126 4.53 -1.93 16.43
CA SER A 126 3.38 -1.66 17.30
C SER A 126 2.08 -1.35 16.56
N GLY A 127 2.01 -1.61 15.26
CA GLY A 127 0.80 -1.39 14.46
C GLY A 127 -0.39 -2.22 14.94
N VAL A 128 -1.56 -1.90 14.41
CA VAL A 128 -2.83 -2.61 14.64
C VAL A 128 -3.61 -2.65 13.31
N ILE A 129 -3.97 -3.83 12.84
CA ILE A 129 -4.78 -4.08 11.63
C ILE A 129 -6.26 -4.24 12.01
N GLY A 130 -6.53 -4.78 13.21
CA GLY A 130 -7.84 -5.25 13.63
C GLY A 130 -7.92 -6.77 13.57
N ARG A 131 -8.72 -7.39 14.45
CA ARG A 131 -8.76 -8.86 14.54
C ARG A 131 -9.41 -9.50 13.31
N ARG A 132 -8.90 -10.65 12.89
CA ARG A 132 -9.53 -11.54 11.90
C ARG A 132 -10.98 -11.85 12.32
N GLY A 133 -11.95 -11.39 11.51
CA GLY A 133 -13.39 -11.64 11.74
C GLY A 133 -14.12 -10.56 12.55
N GLU A 134 -13.42 -9.57 13.10
CA GLU A 134 -14.05 -8.30 13.43
C GLU A 134 -14.12 -7.52 12.10
N ILE A 135 -15.33 -7.25 11.57
CA ILE A 135 -15.47 -6.20 10.54
C ILE A 135 -15.10 -4.92 11.25
N VAL A 136 -13.83 -4.58 11.19
CA VAL A 136 -13.39 -3.27 11.57
C VAL A 136 -13.40 -2.49 10.29
N ASP A 137 -14.52 -1.80 10.07
CA ASP A 137 -14.46 -0.60 9.27
C ASP A 137 -13.26 0.20 9.82
N SER A 138 -12.31 0.57 8.98
CA SER A 138 -11.09 1.25 9.42
C SER A 138 -11.43 2.53 10.21
N LEU A 139 -12.64 3.06 9.96
CA LEU A 139 -13.26 4.16 10.69
C LEU A 139 -13.75 3.81 12.11
N ASP A 140 -14.00 2.54 12.46
CA ASP A 140 -14.56 2.12 13.77
C ASP A 140 -13.55 1.38 14.66
N CYS A 141 -12.35 1.07 14.18
CA CYS A 141 -11.34 0.40 15.01
C CYS A 141 -10.72 1.30 16.09
N LYS A 142 -11.36 1.50 17.25
CA LYS A 142 -10.78 2.31 18.36
C LYS A 142 -9.34 1.93 18.75
N LYS A 143 -8.92 0.68 18.51
CA LYS A 143 -7.55 0.18 18.76
C LYS A 143 -6.58 0.41 17.60
N CYS A 144 -7.07 0.46 16.36
CA CYS A 144 -6.29 0.74 15.17
C CYS A 144 -6.22 2.24 14.86
N GLY A 145 -7.12 3.04 15.44
CA GLY A 145 -7.26 4.48 15.18
C GLY A 145 -8.60 4.90 14.56
N GLY A 146 -9.63 4.06 14.55
CA GLY A 146 -10.99 4.44 14.18
C GLY A 146 -11.54 5.61 15.00
N LYS A 147 -12.24 6.52 14.29
CA LYS A 147 -12.72 7.88 14.60
C LYS A 147 -11.69 8.92 15.11
N SER A 148 -10.46 8.55 15.47
CA SER A 148 -9.48 9.54 15.98
C SER A 148 -7.99 9.22 15.74
N GLY A 149 -7.63 8.27 14.87
CA GLY A 149 -6.25 7.79 14.80
C GLY A 149 -5.77 7.05 13.55
N LEU A 150 -6.59 6.77 12.52
CA LEU A 150 -6.12 6.32 11.20
C LEU A 150 -6.24 7.42 10.16
N VAL A 151 -7.38 8.09 10.15
CA VAL A 151 -7.64 9.32 9.42
C VAL A 151 -8.02 10.36 10.47
N PRO A 152 -7.38 11.53 10.51
CA PRO A 152 -7.82 12.62 11.37
C PRO A 152 -9.30 12.87 11.09
N PRO A 153 -10.17 13.05 12.10
CA PRO A 153 -11.53 13.46 11.81
C PRO A 153 -11.44 14.76 10.99
N PRO A 154 -12.22 14.90 9.91
CA PRO A 154 -12.22 16.15 9.15
C PRO A 154 -12.48 17.30 10.12
N ALA A 155 -11.78 18.42 9.92
CA ALA A 155 -11.97 19.60 10.75
C ALA A 155 -13.47 19.90 10.85
N SER A 156 -13.96 20.09 12.07
CA SER A 156 -15.36 20.43 12.27
C SER A 156 -15.66 21.76 11.58
N GLY A 157 -16.71 21.78 10.76
CA GLY A 157 -17.07 22.94 9.97
C GLY A 157 -18.49 22.83 9.43
N THR A 158 -19.06 23.96 9.05
CA THR A 158 -20.28 23.98 8.25
C THR A 158 -19.83 23.85 6.79
N PRO A 159 -20.19 22.78 6.06
CA PRO A 159 -19.85 22.67 4.65
C PRO A 159 -20.45 23.86 3.90
N SER A 160 -19.71 24.38 2.93
CA SER A 160 -20.24 25.43 2.07
C SER A 160 -21.43 24.88 1.27
N PRO A 161 -22.48 25.67 1.00
CA PRO A 161 -23.57 25.23 0.15
C PRO A 161 -23.06 24.81 -1.24
N ASP A 162 -23.55 23.66 -1.69
CA ASP A 162 -23.32 23.05 -3.00
C ASP A 162 -24.72 22.62 -3.47
N ALA A 163 -25.26 23.31 -4.49
CA ALA A 163 -26.67 23.17 -4.85
C ALA A 163 -26.95 22.00 -5.79
N ASP A 164 -25.95 21.50 -6.51
CA ASP A 164 -26.08 20.35 -7.40
C ASP A 164 -25.34 19.10 -6.90
N ASN A 165 -24.59 19.21 -5.81
CA ASN A 165 -23.87 18.14 -5.13
C ASN A 165 -22.77 17.53 -6.01
N ASP A 166 -22.07 18.36 -6.78
CA ASP A 166 -20.97 17.91 -7.64
C ASP A 166 -19.59 17.95 -6.94
N GLY A 167 -19.54 18.48 -5.72
CA GLY A 167 -18.33 18.56 -4.91
C GLY A 167 -17.62 19.92 -4.97
N ILE A 168 -18.16 20.89 -5.72
CA ILE A 168 -17.64 22.26 -5.80
C ILE A 168 -18.62 23.22 -5.08
N PRO A 169 -18.17 24.01 -4.10
CA PRO A 169 -19.04 24.99 -3.44
C PRO A 169 -19.61 26.02 -4.41
N ASN A 170 -20.87 26.44 -4.19
CA ASN A 170 -21.57 27.45 -5.00
C ASN A 170 -20.78 28.76 -5.20
N THR A 171 -19.88 29.10 -4.28
CA THR A 171 -19.04 30.31 -4.33
C THR A 171 -17.83 30.17 -5.26
N ARG A 172 -17.49 28.94 -5.64
CA ARG A 172 -16.34 28.59 -6.49
C ARG A 172 -16.80 28.05 -7.85
N ASP A 173 -17.94 27.38 -7.89
CA ASP A 173 -18.47 26.73 -9.07
C ASP A 173 -18.91 27.72 -10.17
N PRO A 174 -18.41 27.61 -11.42
CA PRO A 174 -18.91 28.39 -12.55
C PRO A 174 -20.37 28.08 -12.94
N LYS A 175 -20.89 26.89 -12.61
CA LYS A 175 -22.25 26.38 -12.93
C LYS A 175 -22.94 25.77 -11.68
N PRO A 176 -23.20 26.56 -10.61
CA PRO A 176 -23.61 26.13 -9.25
C PRO A 176 -25.03 25.52 -9.13
N LYS A 177 -25.61 25.03 -10.20
CA LYS A 177 -26.95 24.40 -10.28
C LYS A 177 -26.96 23.24 -11.28
N THR A 178 -25.83 22.93 -11.88
CA THR A 178 -25.67 21.92 -12.90
C THR A 178 -24.42 21.14 -12.57
N PHE A 179 -24.60 19.86 -12.27
CA PHE A 179 -23.48 18.95 -12.03
C PHE A 179 -22.45 19.09 -13.15
N SER A 180 -21.29 19.67 -12.85
CA SER A 180 -20.27 20.05 -13.84
C SER A 180 -18.85 19.74 -13.41
N ALA A 181 -18.68 19.05 -12.28
CA ALA A 181 -17.42 18.50 -11.78
C ALA A 181 -16.48 17.86 -12.83
N TRP A 182 -17.01 17.28 -13.92
CA TRP A 182 -16.21 16.63 -14.98
C TRP A 182 -15.97 17.50 -16.21
N ASP A 183 -16.57 18.68 -16.28
CA ASP A 183 -16.35 19.63 -17.36
C ASP A 183 -14.95 20.25 -17.21
N ASP A 184 -14.34 20.61 -18.34
CA ASP A 184 -13.16 21.48 -18.39
C ASP A 184 -13.65 22.86 -18.85
N THR A 185 -14.21 23.64 -17.92
CA THR A 185 -14.93 24.88 -18.29
C THR A 185 -13.98 25.95 -18.83
N ASN A 186 -12.69 25.94 -18.44
CA ASN A 186 -11.70 26.92 -18.87
C ASN A 186 -10.82 26.42 -20.05
N GLY A 187 -10.88 25.13 -20.39
CA GLY A 187 -10.14 24.52 -21.50
C GLY A 187 -8.66 24.29 -21.22
N ASP A 188 -8.25 24.20 -19.95
CA ASP A 188 -6.84 24.06 -19.55
C ASP A 188 -6.37 22.59 -19.40
N GLY A 189 -7.28 21.64 -19.59
CA GLY A 189 -7.02 20.21 -19.51
C GLY A 189 -7.28 19.58 -18.15
N TRP A 190 -7.77 20.34 -17.16
CA TRP A 190 -8.24 19.83 -15.87
C TRP A 190 -9.77 19.88 -15.79
N THR A 191 -10.37 18.89 -15.13
CA THR A 191 -11.79 18.98 -14.81
C THR A 191 -12.04 20.03 -13.72
N ASP A 192 -13.24 20.60 -13.67
CA ASP A 192 -13.63 21.62 -12.69
C ASP A 192 -13.45 21.09 -11.25
N LEU A 193 -13.70 19.79 -11.00
CA LEU A 193 -13.44 19.19 -9.69
C LEU A 193 -11.93 19.12 -9.37
N GLU A 194 -11.10 18.69 -10.32
CA GLU A 194 -9.66 18.65 -10.11
C GLU A 194 -9.09 20.05 -9.91
N ALA A 195 -9.54 21.04 -10.70
CA ALA A 195 -9.13 22.43 -10.55
C ALA A 195 -9.51 22.95 -9.15
N TYR A 196 -10.73 22.70 -8.67
CA TYR A 196 -11.15 23.07 -7.32
C TYR A 196 -10.29 22.40 -6.23
N LEU A 197 -10.08 21.09 -6.30
CA LEU A 197 -9.29 20.34 -5.32
C LEU A 197 -7.83 20.78 -5.26
N ASN A 198 -7.27 21.23 -6.39
CA ASN A 198 -5.89 21.72 -6.49
C ASN A 198 -5.77 23.25 -6.31
N GLY A 199 -6.87 23.96 -6.05
CA GLY A 199 -6.87 25.41 -5.89
C GLY A 199 -6.52 26.19 -7.17
N LEU A 200 -6.75 25.57 -8.34
CA LEU A 200 -6.55 26.18 -9.65
C LEU A 200 -7.76 27.07 -10.03
N PRO A 201 -7.55 28.02 -10.96
CA PRO A 201 -8.65 28.84 -11.47
C PRO A 201 -9.67 28.00 -12.23
N LEU A 202 -10.96 28.17 -11.91
CA LEU A 202 -12.09 27.59 -12.65
C LEU A 202 -12.55 28.49 -13.83
N ARG A 203 -11.87 29.63 -14.02
CA ARG A 203 -12.13 30.67 -15.03
C ARG A 203 -10.86 31.42 -15.40
#